data_AF-A0A0K6GPW9-F1
#
_entry.id   AF-A0A0K6GPW9-F1
#
_cell.length_a   1.000
_cell.length_b   1.000
_cell.length_c   1.000
_cell.angle_alpha   90.00
_cell.angle_beta   90.00
_cell.angle_gamma   90.00
#
_symmetry.space_group_name_H-M   'P 1'
#
loop_
_entity.id
_entity.type
_entity.pdbx_description
1 polymer ?
#
loop_
_entity_poly.entity_id
_entity_poly.type
_entity_poly.pdbx_seq_one_letter_code
_entity_poly.pdbx_strand_id
1 'polypeptide(L)'
;KGFISSELQKKLYKAYQIAFWTPSRKNQKHRPSASWERWLKQKRKVIETVFSVLADQYRITDIRANSISGFEVALDGILLVYSLVTLGLVER
;
A
#
# COMPACT_ATOMS: atom_id res chain seq x y z
N LYS A 1 -3.57 -3.77 21.34
CA LYS A 1 -3.23 -2.32 21.36
C LYS A 1 -2.32 -2.05 20.15
N GLY A 2 -2.80 -1.38 19.10
CA GLY A 2 -2.14 -1.35 17.77
C GLY A 2 -1.38 -0.06 17.41
N PHE A 3 -0.74 0.61 18.37
CA PHE A 3 0.03 1.83 18.08
C PHE A 3 1.49 1.66 18.48
N ILE A 4 2.38 2.11 17.58
CA ILE A 4 3.83 2.06 17.74
C ILE A 4 4.30 3.35 18.40
N SER A 5 5.16 3.26 19.42
CA SER A 5 5.71 4.44 20.11
C SER A 5 6.56 5.30 19.17
N SER A 6 6.67 6.60 19.47
CA SER A 6 7.51 7.52 18.67
C SER A 6 8.97 7.09 18.64
N GLU A 7 9.48 6.50 19.73
CA GLU A 7 10.83 5.93 19.80
C GLU A 7 11.00 4.75 18.85
N LEU A 8 10.03 3.82 18.82
CA LEU A 8 10.07 2.68 17.92
C LEU A 8 9.92 3.12 16.46
N GLN A 9 9.09 4.12 16.16
CA GLN A 9 9.00 4.73 14.83
C GLN A 9 10.36 5.30 14.40
N LYS A 10 11.04 6.07 15.27
CA LYS A 10 12.37 6.62 14.99
C LYS A 10 13.41 5.51 14.75
N LYS A 11 13.38 4.45 15.55
CA LYS A 11 14.29 3.30 15.41
C LYS A 11 14.09 2.60 14.06
N LEU A 12 12.83 2.33 13.69
CA LEU A 12 12.48 1.68 12.43
C LEU A 12 12.82 2.53 11.21
N TYR A 13 12.61 3.85 11.31
CA TYR A 13 13.04 4.77 10.25
C TYR A 13 14.56 4.76 10.08
N LYS A 14 15.33 4.83 11.17
CA LYS A 14 16.81 4.79 11.09
C LYS A 14 17.33 3.47 10.53
N ALA A 15 16.77 2.34 10.96
CA ALA A 15 17.27 1.02 10.58
C ALA A 15 16.84 0.58 9.18
N TYR A 16 15.63 0.95 8.75
CA TYR A 16 14.99 0.38 7.57
C TYR A 16 14.38 1.43 6.62
N GLN A 17 14.52 2.73 6.92
CA GLN A 17 13.86 3.83 6.19
C GLN A 17 12.33 3.71 6.14
N ILE A 18 11.73 3.01 7.13
CA ILE A 18 10.29 2.85 7.23
C ILE A 18 9.68 4.06 7.92
N ALA A 19 8.89 4.83 7.17
CA ALA A 19 8.14 5.97 7.70
C ALA A 19 6.67 5.59 7.96
N PHE A 20 6.18 5.87 9.17
CA PHE A 20 4.79 5.60 9.56
C PHE A 20 3.92 6.83 9.32
N TRP A 21 3.02 6.75 8.34
CA TRP A 21 2.13 7.87 7.98
C TRP A 21 0.74 7.72 8.60
N THR A 22 0.56 6.76 9.51
CA THR A 22 -0.72 6.47 10.15
C THR A 22 -1.26 7.72 10.84
N PRO A 23 -2.51 8.15 10.53
CA PRO A 23 -3.06 9.36 11.10
C PRO A 23 -3.24 9.23 12.61
N SER A 24 -3.04 10.35 13.31
CA SER A 24 -3.19 10.43 14.76
C SER A 24 -4.67 10.33 15.18
N ARG A 25 -4.94 9.77 16.36
CA ARG A 25 -6.29 9.74 16.93
C ARG A 25 -6.78 11.14 17.24
N LYS A 26 -8.12 11.31 17.24
CA LYS A 26 -8.82 12.57 17.59
C LYS A 26 -8.33 13.18 18.91
N ASN A 27 -7.90 12.37 19.88
CA ASN A 27 -7.49 12.80 21.22
C ASN A 27 -5.96 12.93 21.39
N GLN A 28 -5.15 12.78 20.33
CA GLN A 28 -3.70 12.99 20.42
C GLN A 28 -3.36 14.48 20.35
N LYS A 29 -2.48 14.93 21.26
CA LYS A 29 -2.12 16.35 21.44
C LYS A 29 -1.49 16.99 20.20
N HIS A 30 -0.70 16.23 19.42
CA HIS A 30 -0.04 16.72 18.21
C HIS A 30 -0.75 16.15 16.99
N ARG A 31 -1.75 16.88 16.51
CA ARG A 31 -2.53 16.48 15.33
C ARG A 31 -1.94 17.12 14.07
N PRO A 32 -1.79 16.37 12.97
CA PRO A 32 -1.48 16.95 11.69
C PRO A 32 -2.55 17.95 11.25
N SER A 33 -2.20 18.87 10.33
CA SER A 33 -3.18 19.81 9.79
C SER A 33 -4.32 19.08 9.08
N ALA A 34 -5.50 19.70 9.05
CA ALA A 34 -6.66 19.14 8.35
C ALA A 34 -6.39 18.94 6.84
N SER A 35 -5.57 19.79 6.23
CA SER A 35 -5.13 19.65 4.84
C SER A 35 -4.24 18.41 4.64
N TRP A 36 -3.30 18.16 5.55
CA TRP A 36 -2.46 16.95 5.52
C TRP A 36 -3.30 15.68 5.66
N GLU A 37 -4.24 15.64 6.61
CA GLU A 37 -5.12 14.49 6.77
C GLU A 37 -5.98 14.22 5.54
N ARG A 38 -6.50 15.27 4.91
CA ARG A 38 -7.28 15.16 3.67
C ARG A 38 -6.43 14.60 2.53
N TRP A 39 -5.21 15.12 2.36
CA TRP A 39 -4.27 14.63 1.36
C TRP A 39 -3.92 13.15 1.59
N LEU A 40 -3.64 12.76 2.82
CA LEU A 40 -3.34 11.36 3.17
C LEU A 40 -4.53 10.43 2.86
N LYS A 41 -5.76 10.86 3.17
CA LYS A 41 -6.98 10.10 2.83
C LYS A 41 -7.15 9.94 1.31
N GLN A 42 -6.86 10.97 0.52
CA GLN A 42 -6.90 10.88 -0.94
C GLN A 42 -5.88 9.85 -1.45
N LYS A 43 -4.64 9.89 -0.95
CA LYS A 43 -3.61 8.90 -1.33
C LYS A 43 -4.00 7.48 -0.92
N ARG A 44 -4.51 7.30 0.30
CA ARG A 44 -5.02 6.00 0.77
C ARG A 44 -6.14 5.46 -0.13
N LYS A 45 -7.11 6.32 -0.50
CA LYS A 45 -8.22 5.91 -1.38
C LYS A 45 -7.71 5.39 -2.73
N VAL A 46 -6.72 6.06 -3.32
CA VAL A 46 -6.11 5.59 -4.59
C VAL A 46 -5.46 4.22 -4.40
N ILE A 47 -4.65 4.04 -3.36
CA ILE A 47 -3.98 2.77 -3.06
C ILE A 47 -5.00 1.65 -2.84
N GLU A 48 -6.02 1.88 -2.01
CA GLU A 48 -7.08 0.90 -1.74
C GLU A 48 -7.87 0.56 -3.00
N THR A 49 -8.15 1.55 -3.85
CA THR A 49 -8.85 1.33 -5.12
C THR A 49 -8.01 0.47 -6.07
N VAL A 50 -6.71 0.73 -6.18
CA VAL A 50 -5.79 -0.10 -6.99
C VAL A 50 -5.74 -1.52 -6.44
N PHE A 51 -5.63 -1.70 -5.13
CA PHE A 51 -5.64 -3.04 -4.53
C PHE A 51 -6.96 -3.78 -4.76
N SER A 52 -8.11 -3.12 -4.66
CA SER A 52 -9.40 -3.73 -5.01
C SER A 52 -9.43 -4.17 -6.46
N VAL A 53 -8.94 -3.36 -7.40
CA VAL A 53 -8.84 -3.76 -8.82
C VAL A 53 -7.94 -4.99 -8.99
N LEU A 54 -6.76 -5.00 -8.36
CA LEU A 54 -5.83 -6.12 -8.44
C LEU A 54 -6.41 -7.41 -7.82
N ALA A 55 -7.16 -7.29 -6.73
CA ALA A 55 -7.83 -8.42 -6.09
C ALA A 55 -9.00 -8.93 -6.94
N ASP A 56 -9.91 -8.04 -7.36
CA ASP A 56 -11.17 -8.43 -7.99
C ASP A 56 -11.01 -8.80 -9.47
N GLN A 57 -10.23 -8.04 -10.23
CA GLN A 57 -10.07 -8.23 -11.68
C GLN A 57 -8.89 -9.14 -12.02
N TYR A 58 -7.79 -9.02 -11.28
CA TYR A 58 -6.56 -9.75 -11.57
C TYR A 58 -6.31 -10.94 -10.61
N ARG A 59 -7.18 -11.13 -9.61
CA ARG A 59 -7.14 -12.26 -8.66
C ARG A 59 -5.77 -12.44 -8.01
N ILE A 60 -5.10 -11.34 -7.69
CA ILE A 60 -3.74 -11.35 -7.10
C ILE A 60 -3.68 -12.12 -5.78
N THR A 61 -4.80 -12.26 -5.07
CA THR A 61 -4.92 -13.01 -3.82
C THR A 61 -5.06 -14.52 -4.01
N ASP A 62 -5.40 -14.96 -5.22
CA ASP A 62 -5.71 -16.36 -5.51
C ASP A 62 -4.49 -17.13 -6.06
N ILE A 63 -3.31 -16.51 -6.06
CA ILE A 63 -2.07 -17.13 -6.53
C ILE A 63 -1.72 -18.33 -5.66
N ARG A 64 -1.68 -19.53 -6.26
CA ARG A 64 -1.31 -20.80 -5.61
C ARG A 64 0.01 -21.32 -6.16
N ALA A 65 1.09 -20.62 -5.88
CA ALA A 65 2.42 -21.06 -6.25
C ALA A 65 2.99 -22.03 -5.20
N ASN A 66 3.68 -23.08 -5.65
CA ASN A 66 4.33 -24.07 -4.78
C ASN A 66 5.75 -23.66 -4.33
N SER A 67 6.21 -22.47 -4.74
CA SER A 67 7.50 -21.89 -4.34
C SER A 67 7.40 -20.37 -4.24
N ILE A 68 8.33 -19.76 -3.49
CA ILE A 68 8.44 -18.30 -3.38
C ILE A 68 8.75 -17.69 -4.76
N SER A 69 9.69 -18.27 -5.51
CA SER A 69 10.03 -17.79 -6.85
C SER A 69 8.84 -17.86 -7.82
N GLY A 70 8.03 -18.92 -7.75
CA GLY A 70 6.82 -19.04 -8.57
C GLY A 70 5.76 -18.00 -8.18
N PHE A 71 5.67 -17.67 -6.89
CA PHE A 71 4.79 -16.61 -6.40
C PHE A 71 5.24 -15.24 -6.91
N GLU A 72 6.54 -14.94 -6.83
CA GLU A 72 7.13 -13.69 -7.33
C GLU A 72 6.90 -13.52 -8.84
N VAL A 73 7.17 -14.55 -9.65
CA VAL A 73 6.93 -14.50 -11.10
C VAL A 73 5.45 -14.28 -11.42
N ALA A 74 4.53 -14.91 -10.69
CA ALA A 74 3.10 -14.72 -10.89
C ALA A 74 2.66 -13.29 -10.52
N LEU A 75 3.18 -12.75 -9.42
CA LEU A 75 2.96 -11.36 -9.02
C LEU A 75 3.48 -10.37 -10.08
N ASP A 76 4.71 -10.55 -10.54
CA ASP A 76 5.34 -9.69 -11.55
C ASP A 76 4.54 -9.70 -12.85
N GLY A 77 4.06 -10.86 -13.28
CA GLY A 77 3.18 -10.99 -14.44
C GLY A 77 1.88 -10.18 -14.30
N ILE A 78 1.19 -10.30 -13.16
CA ILE A 78 -0.04 -9.54 -12.89
C ILE A 78 0.22 -8.04 -12.88
N LEU A 79 1.27 -7.59 -12.17
CA LEU A 79 1.62 -6.18 -12.06
C LEU A 79 2.04 -5.59 -13.41
N LEU A 80 2.75 -6.36 -14.24
CA LEU A 80 3.11 -5.95 -15.59
C LEU A 80 1.86 -5.74 -16.46
N VAL A 81 0.95 -6.72 -16.51
CA VAL A 81 -0.27 -6.61 -17.31
C VAL A 81 -1.12 -5.42 -16.84
N TYR A 82 -1.32 -5.28 -15.52
CA TYR A 82 -2.03 -4.12 -14.96
C TYR A 82 -1.39 -2.80 -15.39
N SER A 83 -0.06 -2.71 -15.38
CA SER A 83 0.67 -1.51 -15.77
C SER A 83 0.50 -1.20 -17.26
N LEU A 84 0.60 -2.20 -18.13
CA LEU A 84 0.42 -2.04 -19.58
C LEU A 84 -0.99 -1.54 -19.92
N VAL A 85 -2.01 -2.15 -19.30
CA VAL A 85 -3.41 -1.73 -19.45
C VAL A 85 -3.62 -0.31 -18.93
N THR A 86 -3.04 0.02 -17.77
CA THR A 86 -3.18 1.35 -17.17
C THR A 86 -2.52 2.44 -18.02
N LEU A 87 -1.43 2.10 -18.72
CA LEU A 87 -0.74 2.97 -19.66
C LEU A 87 -1.41 3.02 -21.05
N GLY A 88 -2.46 2.24 -21.30
CA GLY A 88 -3.13 2.17 -22.60
C GLY A 88 -2.28 1.51 -23.69
N LEU A 89 -1.28 0.71 -23.31
CA LEU A 89 -0.39 0.01 -24.23
C LEU A 89 -1.00 -1.32 -24.73
N VAL A 90 -2.03 -1.81 -24.04
CA VAL A 90 -2.77 -3.04 -24.36
C VAL A 90 -4.24 -2.82 -24.00
N GLU A 91 -5.15 -3.35 -24.81
CA GLU A 91 -6.60 -3.33 -24.52
C GLU A 91 -6.96 -4.28 -23.37
N ARG A 92 -8.11 -4.05 -22.73
CA ARG A 92 -8.61 -4.84 -21.59
C ARG A 92 -9.35 -6.09 -22.02
#